data_AF-A0AAD5S7Z5-F1
#
_entry.id   AF-A0AAD5S7Z5-F1
#
_cell.length_a   1.000
_cell.length_b   1.000
_cell.length_c   1.000
_cell.angle_alpha   90.00
_cell.angle_beta   90.00
_cell.angle_gamma   90.00
#
_symmetry.space_group_name_H-M   'P 1'
#
loop_
_entity.id
_entity.type
_entity.pdbx_description
1 polymer ?
#
loop_
_entity_poly.entity_id
_entity_poly.type
_entity_poly.pdbx_seq_one_letter_code
_entity_poly.pdbx_strand_id
1 'polypeptide(L)'
;MASTTTDPSSQTTTALSEEVIDLKQLDKLNLSATGTTPSSPPTPHPSASENGLSTPTPPSPPKPTPSPTTPLKPPPTDTPKTSISYYQLYRHADRFSWFLMFIGSLAAAAAGITRPIMTIIFANLVDAFTSATKGDMEGGHGGDQFKRVLIEHVVYFVYLGVGTFVTNYLQMLCFDLSSTRQTTQIRTLYLSSILHQSRSFFDTHNSGELASRLTADIELIQNGTGEKVGMFLQAMCTFVAALGVAFWQSWRVTLVLSTLFPIMFVCNVYFNAKARTAGVESLKAYGLASNIVEESLSSIRTVLALRGQERIAAQFGERVQKAEDLSVLKSRMQGAALAGVQSFMYLAYSIAFFYGSYLITLGVLTSGRLTGVFFALMIGTFRLSTVAPELAAFGNACSAAHAVFSIIDKEPEVAKPREGGM
;
A
#
# COMPACT_ATOMS: atom_id res chain seq x y z
N MET A 1 32.38 -42.90 -18.55
CA MET A 1 33.10 -41.61 -18.54
C MET A 1 32.08 -40.53 -18.30
N ALA A 2 32.14 -39.91 -17.12
CA ALA A 2 31.17 -38.95 -16.62
C ALA A 2 31.55 -37.54 -17.07
N SER A 3 30.59 -36.78 -17.58
CA SER A 3 30.72 -35.34 -17.83
C SER A 3 29.42 -34.66 -17.41
N THR A 4 29.50 -34.05 -16.23
CA THR A 4 28.46 -33.29 -15.54
C THR A 4 28.29 -31.93 -16.19
N THR A 5 27.06 -31.61 -16.62
CA THR A 5 26.64 -30.25 -17.01
C THR A 5 26.18 -29.49 -15.76
N THR A 6 26.86 -28.39 -15.45
CA THR A 6 26.56 -27.45 -14.36
C THR A 6 25.43 -26.49 -14.73
N ASP A 7 24.45 -26.38 -13.82
CA ASP A 7 23.25 -25.53 -13.89
C ASP A 7 23.53 -24.13 -13.27
N PRO A 8 23.09 -22.99 -13.84
CA PRO A 8 23.42 -21.64 -13.35
C PRO A 8 22.63 -21.21 -12.10
N SER A 9 21.78 -22.08 -11.55
CA SER A 9 20.89 -21.79 -10.43
C SER A 9 21.58 -21.84 -9.04
N SER A 10 22.84 -22.30 -8.97
CA SER A 10 23.59 -22.47 -7.73
C SER A 10 24.46 -21.27 -7.31
N GLN A 11 24.75 -20.32 -8.21
CA GLN A 11 25.65 -19.20 -7.88
C GLN A 11 24.94 -17.99 -7.26
N THR A 12 23.63 -17.85 -7.47
CA THR A 12 22.87 -16.70 -6.95
C THR A 12 22.48 -16.86 -5.47
N THR A 13 22.44 -18.09 -4.97
CA THR A 13 22.08 -18.39 -3.57
C THR A 13 23.27 -18.33 -2.62
N THR A 14 24.51 -18.38 -3.13
CA THR A 14 25.74 -18.25 -2.33
C THR A 14 26.16 -16.79 -2.14
N ALA A 15 25.78 -15.89 -3.06
CA ALA A 15 26.10 -14.46 -2.98
C ALA A 15 25.31 -13.71 -1.89
N LEU A 16 24.17 -14.23 -1.42
CA LEU A 16 23.37 -13.62 -0.35
C LEU A 16 23.75 -14.11 1.06
N SER A 17 24.63 -15.12 1.17
CA SER A 17 25.14 -15.62 2.46
C SER A 17 26.49 -15.02 2.87
N GLU A 18 27.17 -14.27 1.99
CA GLU A 18 28.50 -13.68 2.24
C GLU A 18 28.46 -12.22 2.74
N GLU A 19 27.29 -11.60 2.87
CA GLU A 19 27.15 -10.23 3.42
C GLU A 19 26.99 -10.19 4.96
N VAL A 20 27.21 -11.32 5.63
CA VAL A 20 27.30 -11.41 7.11
C VAL A 20 28.77 -11.49 7.52
N ILE A 21 29.53 -10.44 7.23
CA ILE A 21 30.91 -10.26 7.71
C ILE A 21 30.92 -9.19 8.82
N ASP A 22 30.96 -9.71 10.05
CA ASP A 22 31.97 -9.39 11.06
C ASP A 22 31.83 -8.10 11.90
N LEU A 23 30.77 -8.04 12.72
CA LEU A 23 30.64 -7.12 13.87
C LEU A 23 31.69 -7.34 14.97
N LYS A 24 32.50 -8.43 14.94
CA LYS A 24 33.58 -8.67 15.91
C LYS A 24 34.93 -8.06 15.49
N GLN A 25 35.09 -7.64 14.24
CA GLN A 25 36.29 -6.93 13.77
C GLN A 25 36.31 -5.45 14.19
N LEU A 26 35.16 -4.78 14.26
CA LEU A 26 35.06 -3.36 14.63
C LEU A 26 35.40 -3.09 16.11
N ASP A 27 35.12 -4.05 16.99
CA ASP A 27 35.41 -3.92 18.43
C ASP A 27 36.93 -4.08 18.74
N LYS A 28 37.66 -4.78 17.87
CA LYS A 28 39.12 -4.96 17.99
C LYS A 28 39.94 -3.76 17.51
N LEU A 29 39.38 -2.91 16.65
CA LEU A 29 40.06 -1.72 16.13
C LEU A 29 39.96 -0.50 17.07
N ASN A 30 38.99 -0.47 17.99
CA ASN A 30 38.82 0.63 18.94
C ASN A 30 39.62 0.46 20.25
N LEU A 31 40.16 -0.75 20.49
CA LEU A 31 40.87 -1.08 21.74
C LEU A 31 42.40 -0.85 21.67
N SER A 32 42.96 -0.48 20.51
CA SER A 32 44.43 -0.33 20.34
C SER A 32 44.93 1.11 20.31
N ALA A 33 44.05 2.11 20.47
CA ALA A 33 44.44 3.51 20.52
C ALA A 33 43.99 4.12 21.85
N THR A 34 44.83 4.01 22.88
CA THR A 34 45.28 5.11 23.77
C THR A 34 45.88 4.50 25.04
N GLY A 35 47.20 4.36 25.06
CA GLY A 35 47.96 4.09 26.26
C GLY A 35 49.26 4.89 26.21
N THR A 36 49.39 5.91 27.06
CA THR A 36 50.62 6.29 27.79
C THR A 36 50.34 7.48 28.71
N THR A 37 50.50 7.23 30.01
CA THR A 37 50.62 8.15 31.16
C THR A 37 52.06 8.71 31.22
N PRO A 38 52.59 9.45 32.25
CA PRO A 38 52.01 9.88 33.54
C PRO A 38 52.39 11.31 34.03
N SER A 39 51.68 11.82 35.05
CA SER A 39 52.31 12.56 36.16
C SER A 39 51.39 12.57 37.39
N SER A 40 51.92 12.09 38.51
CA SER A 40 51.27 11.94 39.82
C SER A 40 51.73 13.08 40.78
N PRO A 41 51.42 13.08 42.10
CA PRO A 41 50.57 14.07 42.78
C PRO A 41 51.34 14.88 43.86
N PRO A 42 50.66 15.63 44.75
CA PRO A 42 50.46 15.05 46.08
C PRO A 42 49.11 15.36 46.79
N THR A 43 48.64 14.26 47.39
CA THR A 43 47.91 13.97 48.64
C THR A 43 47.98 14.98 49.83
N PRO A 44 47.43 14.69 51.03
CA PRO A 44 46.08 15.01 51.52
C PRO A 44 46.17 15.68 52.92
N HIS A 45 45.07 15.79 53.69
CA HIS A 45 44.97 15.73 55.18
C HIS A 45 43.75 16.54 55.71
N PRO A 46 43.21 16.29 56.93
CA PRO A 46 42.51 15.05 57.30
C PRO A 46 41.30 15.26 58.25
N SER A 47 40.45 14.23 58.33
CA SER A 47 39.70 13.67 59.48
C SER A 47 39.42 14.43 60.80
N ALA A 48 38.27 14.02 61.38
CA ALA A 48 37.95 13.76 62.80
C ALA A 48 37.39 14.96 63.62
N SER A 49 36.52 14.82 64.61
CA SER A 49 35.87 13.68 65.30
C SER A 49 34.54 14.19 65.93
N GLU A 50 33.46 13.41 65.91
CA GLU A 50 32.84 12.69 67.05
C GLU A 50 31.59 13.33 67.69
N ASN A 51 30.63 12.42 67.95
CA ASN A 51 29.72 12.32 69.10
C ASN A 51 28.57 13.33 69.28
N GLY A 52 27.40 12.92 68.78
CA GLY A 52 26.27 12.46 69.60
C GLY A 52 25.59 13.44 70.55
N LEU A 53 24.35 13.83 70.23
CA LEU A 53 23.24 13.90 71.19
C LEU A 53 21.88 14.01 70.46
N SER A 54 20.90 13.28 70.98
CA SER A 54 19.52 13.16 70.53
C SER A 54 18.62 14.37 70.88
N THR A 55 17.64 14.60 69.99
CA THR A 55 16.30 15.27 70.10
C THR A 55 16.20 16.80 70.25
N PRO A 56 15.05 17.45 69.90
CA PRO A 56 13.93 17.08 69.02
C PRO A 56 13.57 18.15 67.94
N THR A 57 12.68 17.75 67.04
CA THR A 57 12.03 18.46 65.92
C THR A 57 11.50 19.88 66.23
N PRO A 58 11.74 20.89 65.37
CA PRO A 58 10.92 22.11 65.30
C PRO A 58 9.82 22.00 64.23
N PRO A 59 8.69 22.72 64.39
CA PRO A 59 7.46 22.50 63.63
C PRO A 59 7.58 22.90 62.16
N SER A 60 6.90 22.14 61.32
CA SER A 60 6.77 22.32 59.87
C SER A 60 6.18 23.70 59.48
N PRO A 61 6.75 24.40 58.48
CA PRO A 61 6.14 25.59 57.91
C PRO A 61 4.84 25.27 57.14
N PRO A 62 3.91 26.24 57.02
CA PRO A 62 2.55 26.00 56.56
C PRO A 62 2.47 25.52 55.10
N LYS A 63 1.56 24.57 54.85
CA LYS A 63 1.17 24.08 53.51
C LYS A 63 0.85 25.26 52.58
N PRO A 64 1.45 25.35 51.37
CA PRO A 64 0.94 26.26 50.35
C PRO A 64 -0.44 25.78 49.90
N THR A 65 -1.40 26.71 49.95
CA THR A 65 -2.75 26.56 49.41
C THR A 65 -2.68 26.18 47.93
N PRO A 66 -3.42 25.17 47.44
CA PRO A 66 -3.41 24.84 46.04
C PRO A 66 -4.06 25.97 45.24
N SER A 67 -3.28 26.62 44.39
CA SER A 67 -3.79 27.44 43.29
C SER A 67 -4.66 26.55 42.39
N PRO A 68 -5.81 27.05 41.87
CA PRO A 68 -6.65 26.26 40.99
C PRO A 68 -5.89 26.05 39.67
N THR A 69 -5.24 24.90 39.55
CA THR A 69 -4.70 24.44 38.27
C THR A 69 -5.91 23.94 37.48
N THR A 70 -6.50 24.83 36.69
CA THR A 70 -7.42 24.43 35.63
C THR A 70 -6.71 23.35 34.82
N PRO A 71 -7.27 22.13 34.69
CA PRO A 71 -6.67 21.13 33.82
C PRO A 71 -6.60 21.75 32.42
N LEU A 72 -5.39 21.90 31.87
CA LEU A 72 -5.22 22.22 30.46
C LEU A 72 -5.93 21.12 29.69
N LYS A 73 -7.11 21.44 29.16
CA LYS A 73 -7.83 20.60 28.23
C LYS A 73 -6.83 20.27 27.11
N PRO A 74 -6.56 18.98 26.83
CA PRO A 74 -5.72 18.63 25.69
C PRO A 74 -6.31 19.33 24.46
N PRO A 75 -5.47 19.90 23.57
CA PRO A 75 -5.97 20.57 22.38
C PRO A 75 -6.94 19.62 21.69
N PRO A 76 -8.17 20.07 21.37
CA PRO A 76 -9.13 19.20 20.70
C PRO A 76 -8.47 18.73 19.42
N THR A 77 -8.16 17.43 19.36
CA THR A 77 -7.80 16.74 18.12
C THR A 77 -9.09 16.51 17.35
N ASP A 78 -9.86 17.56 17.15
CA ASP A 78 -10.95 17.62 16.20
C ASP A 78 -10.32 18.20 14.94
N THR A 79 -9.67 17.34 14.15
CA THR A 79 -9.58 17.62 12.72
C THR A 79 -11.03 17.65 12.23
N PRO A 80 -11.58 18.79 11.77
CA PRO A 80 -12.90 18.77 11.18
C PRO A 80 -12.83 17.82 9.98
N LYS A 81 -13.60 16.73 10.05
CA LYS A 81 -13.89 15.84 8.93
C LYS A 81 -14.71 16.61 7.89
N THR A 82 -14.06 17.49 7.16
CA THR A 82 -14.54 18.03 5.89
C THR A 82 -13.75 17.35 4.80
N SER A 83 -13.93 16.03 4.66
CA SER A 83 -13.36 15.32 3.51
C SER A 83 -13.97 15.91 2.24
N ILE A 84 -13.15 16.52 1.40
CA ILE A 84 -13.54 16.97 0.07
C ILE A 84 -14.18 15.78 -0.67
N SER A 85 -15.32 16.03 -1.32
CA SER A 85 -15.97 15.00 -2.12
C SER A 85 -15.06 14.62 -3.29
N TYR A 86 -14.99 13.34 -3.67
CA TYR A 86 -14.11 12.89 -4.74
C TYR A 86 -14.32 13.67 -6.06
N TYR A 87 -15.57 14.09 -6.33
CA TYR A 87 -15.89 14.91 -7.50
C TYR A 87 -15.27 16.31 -7.47
N GLN A 88 -15.03 16.87 -6.28
CA GLN A 88 -14.40 18.18 -6.13
C GLN A 88 -12.91 18.16 -6.50
N LEU A 89 -12.24 16.99 -6.56
CA LEU A 89 -10.87 16.89 -7.09
C LEU A 89 -10.79 17.36 -8.54
N TYR A 90 -11.87 17.16 -9.31
CA TYR A 90 -11.95 17.53 -10.72
C TYR A 90 -12.45 18.97 -10.95
N ARG A 91 -12.56 19.81 -9.90
CA ARG A 91 -13.04 21.20 -10.02
C ARG A 91 -12.22 22.04 -10.99
N HIS A 92 -10.91 21.79 -11.06
CA HIS A 92 -9.99 22.48 -11.97
C HIS A 92 -9.71 21.68 -13.25
N ALA A 93 -10.57 20.71 -13.62
CA ALA A 93 -10.40 19.98 -14.87
C ALA A 93 -10.89 20.78 -16.08
N ASP A 94 -9.99 21.02 -17.05
CA ASP A 94 -10.34 21.58 -18.36
C ASP A 94 -11.36 20.71 -19.11
N ARG A 95 -12.09 21.32 -20.05
CA ARG A 95 -13.00 20.59 -20.98
C ARG A 95 -12.27 19.49 -21.76
N PHE A 96 -11.01 19.74 -22.13
CA PHE A 96 -10.18 18.76 -22.82
C PHE A 96 -9.80 17.58 -21.90
N SER A 97 -9.51 17.85 -20.62
CA SER A 97 -9.25 16.80 -19.62
C SER A 97 -10.49 15.93 -19.39
N TRP A 98 -11.69 16.53 -19.37
CA TRP A 98 -12.95 15.78 -19.34
C TRP A 98 -13.14 14.87 -20.56
N PHE A 99 -12.81 15.37 -21.75
CA PHE A 99 -12.84 14.57 -22.97
C PHE A 99 -11.84 13.41 -22.94
N LEU A 100 -10.60 13.64 -22.47
CA LEU A 100 -9.59 12.59 -22.29
C LEU A 100 -10.05 11.53 -21.29
N MET A 101 -10.65 11.93 -20.16
CA MET A 101 -11.17 10.98 -19.17
C MET A 101 -12.32 10.14 -19.72
N PHE A 102 -13.19 10.71 -20.55
CA PHE A 102 -14.24 9.96 -21.23
C PHE A 102 -13.64 8.89 -22.17
N ILE A 103 -12.71 9.28 -23.05
CA ILE A 103 -12.04 8.32 -23.95
C ILE A 103 -11.28 7.25 -23.14
N GLY A 104 -10.54 7.67 -22.11
CA GLY A 104 -9.80 6.78 -21.23
C GLY A 104 -10.71 5.78 -20.52
N SER A 105 -11.91 6.19 -20.10
CA SER A 105 -12.88 5.30 -19.47
C SER A 105 -13.44 4.24 -20.43
N LEU A 106 -13.71 4.63 -21.69
CA LEU A 106 -14.15 3.70 -22.73
C LEU A 106 -13.04 2.69 -23.06
N ALA A 107 -11.80 3.18 -23.17
CA ALA A 107 -10.61 2.34 -23.38
C ALA A 107 -10.38 1.38 -22.21
N ALA A 108 -10.56 1.84 -20.96
CA ALA A 108 -10.45 1.01 -19.77
C ALA A 108 -11.52 -0.09 -19.72
N ALA A 109 -12.76 0.24 -20.08
CA ALA A 109 -13.84 -0.73 -20.19
C ALA A 109 -13.52 -1.79 -21.25
N ALA A 110 -13.09 -1.37 -22.44
CA ALA A 110 -12.67 -2.28 -23.50
C ALA A 110 -11.50 -3.18 -23.04
N ALA A 111 -10.45 -2.60 -22.45
CA ALA A 111 -9.30 -3.34 -21.93
C ALA A 111 -9.69 -4.34 -20.83
N GLY A 112 -10.71 -4.03 -20.03
CA GLY A 112 -11.23 -4.92 -18.99
C GLY A 112 -12.01 -6.12 -19.57
N ILE A 113 -12.86 -5.89 -20.57
CA ILE A 113 -13.67 -6.92 -21.23
C ILE A 113 -12.81 -7.90 -22.03
N THR A 114 -11.70 -7.42 -22.57
CA THR A 114 -10.78 -8.22 -23.39
C THR A 114 -10.21 -9.45 -22.65
N ARG A 115 -9.98 -9.36 -21.33
CA ARG A 115 -9.44 -10.48 -20.55
C ARG A 115 -10.41 -11.67 -20.46
N PRO A 116 -11.71 -11.50 -20.13
CA PRO A 116 -12.70 -12.57 -20.23
C PRO A 116 -12.92 -13.10 -21.66
N ILE A 117 -12.81 -12.27 -22.69
CA ILE A 117 -12.93 -12.75 -24.08
C ILE A 117 -11.82 -13.78 -24.38
N MET A 118 -10.61 -13.57 -23.89
CA MET A 118 -9.52 -14.55 -24.03
C MET A 118 -9.91 -15.93 -23.48
N THR A 119 -10.68 -16.00 -22.40
CA THR A 119 -11.05 -17.29 -21.79
C THR A 119 -12.06 -18.06 -22.65
N ILE A 120 -12.90 -17.36 -23.41
CA ILE A 120 -13.82 -17.98 -24.37
C ILE A 120 -13.04 -18.57 -25.55
N ILE A 121 -12.11 -17.80 -26.12
CA ILE A 121 -11.27 -18.28 -27.24
C ILE A 121 -10.43 -19.47 -26.78
N PHE A 122 -9.86 -19.40 -25.58
CA PHE A 122 -9.11 -20.50 -24.99
C PHE A 122 -9.99 -21.72 -24.72
N ALA A 123 -11.21 -21.55 -24.21
CA ALA A 123 -12.17 -22.63 -24.02
C ALA A 123 -12.48 -23.36 -25.33
N ASN A 124 -12.77 -22.62 -26.40
CA ASN A 124 -13.04 -23.20 -27.71
C ASN A 124 -11.82 -23.95 -28.26
N LEU A 125 -10.61 -23.43 -28.02
CA LEU A 125 -9.38 -24.11 -28.39
C LEU A 125 -9.21 -25.44 -27.63
N VAL A 126 -9.49 -25.47 -26.32
CA VAL A 126 -9.47 -26.70 -25.51
C VAL A 126 -10.48 -27.73 -26.03
N ASP A 127 -11.67 -27.29 -26.43
CA ASP A 127 -12.69 -28.17 -27.04
C ASP A 127 -12.22 -28.71 -28.41
N ALA A 128 -11.54 -27.89 -29.21
CA ALA A 128 -10.95 -28.31 -30.48
C ALA A 128 -9.84 -29.36 -30.29
N PHE A 129 -8.96 -29.19 -29.29
CA PHE A 129 -7.96 -30.20 -28.95
C PHE A 129 -8.60 -31.48 -28.42
N THR A 130 -9.60 -31.37 -27.54
CA THR A 130 -10.27 -32.54 -26.97
C THR A 130 -11.00 -33.36 -28.04
N SER A 131 -11.63 -32.70 -29.01
CA SER A 131 -12.31 -33.36 -30.13
C SER A 131 -11.32 -33.99 -31.12
N ALA A 132 -10.21 -33.33 -31.41
CA ALA A 132 -9.14 -33.89 -32.24
C ALA A 132 -8.53 -35.16 -31.63
N THR A 133 -8.21 -35.14 -30.33
CA THR A 133 -7.67 -36.32 -29.63
C THR A 133 -8.64 -37.49 -29.62
N LYS A 134 -9.95 -37.24 -29.50
CA LYS A 134 -10.97 -38.29 -29.59
C LYS A 134 -11.08 -38.86 -31.01
N GLY A 135 -11.05 -38.00 -32.03
CA GLY A 135 -11.13 -38.42 -33.44
C GLY A 135 -9.89 -39.17 -33.94
N ASP A 136 -8.69 -38.85 -33.44
CA ASP A 136 -7.45 -39.57 -33.74
C ASP A 136 -7.46 -40.99 -33.12
N MET A 137 -8.08 -41.16 -31.94
CA MET A 137 -8.31 -42.49 -31.36
C MET A 137 -9.29 -43.34 -32.19
N GLU A 138 -10.16 -42.72 -32.99
CA GLU A 138 -11.15 -43.39 -33.85
C GLU A 138 -10.68 -43.55 -35.31
N GLY A 139 -9.41 -43.22 -35.63
CA GLY A 139 -8.77 -43.54 -36.91
C GLY A 139 -9.07 -42.59 -38.09
N GLY A 140 -9.46 -41.34 -37.83
CA GLY A 140 -9.88 -40.39 -38.87
C GLY A 140 -8.81 -39.42 -39.39
N HIS A 141 -8.82 -39.14 -40.70
CA HIS A 141 -8.08 -38.06 -41.38
C HIS A 141 -8.55 -36.64 -40.95
N GLY A 142 -8.48 -36.31 -39.66
CA GLY A 142 -8.99 -35.04 -39.09
C GLY A 142 -7.97 -33.90 -39.03
N GLY A 143 -6.72 -34.14 -39.44
CA GLY A 143 -5.61 -33.21 -39.26
C GLY A 143 -5.80 -31.84 -39.94
N ASP A 144 -6.43 -31.80 -41.10
CA ASP A 144 -6.60 -30.54 -41.86
C ASP A 144 -7.73 -29.67 -41.29
N GLN A 145 -8.81 -30.28 -40.80
CA GLN A 145 -9.90 -29.56 -40.13
C GLN A 145 -9.42 -28.99 -38.79
N PHE A 146 -8.65 -29.78 -38.03
CA PHE A 146 -8.02 -29.33 -36.80
C PHE A 146 -7.05 -28.16 -37.03
N LYS A 147 -6.15 -28.28 -38.03
CA LYS A 147 -5.23 -27.19 -38.41
C LYS A 147 -5.98 -25.91 -38.78
N ARG A 148 -7.09 -26.00 -39.52
CA ARG A 148 -7.89 -24.84 -39.92
C ARG A 148 -8.50 -24.13 -38.71
N VAL A 149 -9.11 -24.87 -37.78
CA VAL A 149 -9.66 -24.32 -36.54
C VAL A 149 -8.57 -23.69 -35.68
N LEU A 150 -7.40 -24.33 -35.58
CA LEU A 150 -6.27 -23.83 -34.81
C LEU A 150 -5.71 -22.51 -35.38
N ILE A 151 -5.52 -22.43 -36.70
CA ILE A 151 -5.05 -21.21 -37.38
C ILE A 151 -6.05 -20.07 -37.16
N GLU A 152 -7.36 -20.33 -37.26
CA GLU A 152 -8.40 -19.34 -37.01
C GLU A 152 -8.32 -18.78 -35.57
N HIS A 153 -8.18 -19.65 -34.57
CA HIS A 153 -8.06 -19.24 -33.17
C HIS A 153 -6.77 -18.47 -32.88
N VAL A 154 -5.64 -18.86 -33.49
CA VAL A 154 -4.37 -18.11 -33.39
C VAL A 154 -4.53 -16.69 -33.92
N VAL A 155 -5.21 -16.53 -35.07
CA VAL A 155 -5.50 -15.21 -35.64
C VAL A 155 -6.38 -14.37 -34.69
N TYR A 156 -7.38 -14.97 -34.03
CA TYR A 156 -8.16 -14.27 -33.00
C TYR A 156 -7.30 -13.83 -31.80
N PHE A 157 -6.35 -14.65 -31.34
CA PHE A 157 -5.40 -14.25 -30.28
C PHE A 157 -4.51 -13.09 -30.71
N VAL A 158 -4.06 -13.04 -31.97
CA VAL A 158 -3.26 -11.93 -32.49
C VAL A 158 -4.08 -10.64 -32.53
N TYR A 159 -5.31 -10.67 -33.10
CA TYR A 159 -6.18 -9.50 -33.12
C TYR A 159 -6.51 -8.99 -31.73
N LEU A 160 -6.77 -9.91 -30.79
CA LEU A 160 -7.06 -9.57 -29.42
C LEU A 160 -5.81 -9.01 -28.71
N GLY A 161 -4.62 -9.55 -28.98
CA GLY A 161 -3.36 -9.01 -28.47
C GLY A 161 -3.11 -7.57 -28.92
N VAL A 162 -3.29 -7.28 -30.21
CA VAL A 162 -3.20 -5.91 -30.75
C VAL A 162 -4.25 -5.01 -30.12
N GLY A 163 -5.51 -5.47 -30.01
CA GLY A 163 -6.58 -4.73 -29.36
C GLY A 163 -6.30 -4.42 -27.89
N THR A 164 -5.73 -5.37 -27.14
CA THR A 164 -5.33 -5.21 -25.74
C THR A 164 -4.23 -4.16 -25.61
N PHE A 165 -3.22 -4.21 -26.50
CA PHE A 165 -2.13 -3.24 -26.50
C PHE A 165 -2.65 -1.83 -26.75
N VAL A 166 -3.45 -1.62 -27.80
CA VAL A 166 -4.01 -0.32 -28.15
C VAL A 166 -4.91 0.23 -27.04
N THR A 167 -5.80 -0.60 -26.48
CA THR A 167 -6.73 -0.17 -25.43
C THR A 167 -6.05 0.16 -24.11
N ASN A 168 -5.08 -0.66 -23.66
CA ASN A 168 -4.33 -0.35 -22.42
C ASN A 168 -3.43 0.87 -22.61
N TYR A 169 -2.78 1.01 -23.77
CA TYR A 169 -1.96 2.17 -24.09
C TYR A 169 -2.81 3.45 -24.10
N LEU A 170 -3.94 3.44 -24.81
CA LEU A 170 -4.86 4.58 -24.87
C LEU A 170 -5.42 4.93 -23.49
N GLN A 171 -5.82 3.93 -22.69
CA GLN A 171 -6.26 4.13 -21.31
C GLN A 171 -5.18 4.84 -20.49
N MET A 172 -3.97 4.30 -20.45
CA MET A 172 -2.87 4.82 -19.62
C MET A 172 -2.48 6.24 -20.06
N LEU A 173 -2.34 6.47 -21.37
CA LEU A 173 -2.07 7.80 -21.92
C LEU A 173 -3.15 8.82 -21.56
N CYS A 174 -4.43 8.49 -21.74
CA CYS A 174 -5.53 9.43 -21.49
C CYS A 174 -5.61 9.85 -20.02
N PHE A 175 -5.50 8.89 -19.08
CA PHE A 175 -5.55 9.18 -17.65
C PHE A 175 -4.30 9.92 -17.16
N ASP A 176 -3.13 9.55 -17.64
CA ASP A 176 -1.87 10.18 -17.20
C ASP A 176 -1.69 11.59 -17.78
N LEU A 177 -2.11 11.81 -19.03
CA LEU A 177 -2.12 13.14 -19.63
C LEU A 177 -3.16 14.04 -18.93
N SER A 178 -4.35 13.51 -18.63
CA SER A 178 -5.39 14.25 -17.91
C SER A 178 -4.93 14.65 -16.50
N SER A 179 -4.31 13.73 -15.75
CA SER A 179 -3.83 14.01 -14.39
C SER A 179 -2.69 15.01 -14.40
N THR A 180 -1.72 14.87 -15.32
CA THR A 180 -0.58 15.79 -15.42
C THR A 180 -1.03 17.22 -15.71
N ARG A 181 -2.01 17.40 -16.60
CA ARG A 181 -2.59 18.71 -16.91
C ARG A 181 -3.28 19.32 -15.68
N GLN A 182 -4.15 18.55 -15.02
CA GLN A 182 -4.86 18.99 -13.81
C GLN A 182 -3.87 19.38 -12.70
N THR A 183 -2.88 18.53 -12.45
CA THR A 183 -1.84 18.77 -11.45
C THR A 183 -1.02 20.01 -11.76
N THR A 184 -0.66 20.26 -13.03
CA THR A 184 0.08 21.46 -13.41
C THR A 184 -0.72 22.74 -13.13
N GLN A 185 -2.03 22.71 -13.40
CA GLN A 185 -2.92 23.83 -13.09
C GLN A 185 -3.08 24.03 -11.59
N ILE A 186 -3.25 22.96 -10.81
CA ILE A 186 -3.32 23.01 -9.35
C ILE A 186 -2.02 23.57 -8.76
N ARG A 187 -0.85 23.15 -9.26
CA ARG A 187 0.46 23.71 -8.82
C ARG A 187 0.55 25.21 -9.08
N THR A 188 0.10 25.65 -10.26
CA THR A 188 0.14 27.08 -10.63
C THR A 188 -0.79 27.91 -9.74
N LEU A 189 -2.02 27.42 -9.52
CA LEU A 189 -2.99 28.08 -8.64
C LEU A 189 -2.52 28.09 -7.19
N TYR A 190 -2.00 26.98 -6.69
CA TYR A 190 -1.46 26.87 -5.34
C TYR A 190 -0.30 27.83 -5.11
N LEU A 191 0.69 27.84 -6.01
CA LEU A 191 1.82 28.75 -5.93
C LEU A 191 1.36 30.21 -6.01
N SER A 192 0.47 30.53 -6.95
CA SER A 192 -0.11 31.87 -7.07
C SER A 192 -0.83 32.28 -5.79
N SER A 193 -1.69 31.44 -5.22
CA SER A 193 -2.42 31.74 -3.99
C SER A 193 -1.48 31.96 -2.82
N ILE A 194 -0.44 31.14 -2.66
CA ILE A 194 0.58 31.32 -1.61
C ILE A 194 1.30 32.66 -1.74
N LEU A 195 1.73 33.03 -2.94
CA LEU A 195 2.47 34.27 -3.18
C LEU A 195 1.63 35.54 -2.90
N HIS A 196 0.30 35.43 -2.89
CA HIS A 196 -0.61 36.53 -2.58
C HIS A 196 -1.08 36.53 -1.12
N GLN A 197 -0.66 35.58 -0.28
CA GLN A 197 -1.06 35.56 1.13
C GLN A 197 -0.39 36.67 1.95
N SER A 198 -1.05 37.06 3.04
CA SER A 198 -0.54 38.09 3.95
C SER A 198 0.69 37.61 4.72
N ARG A 199 1.48 38.54 5.25
CA ARG A 199 2.62 38.19 6.13
C ARG A 199 2.19 37.38 7.36
N SER A 200 1.02 37.69 7.93
CA SER A 200 0.42 36.96 9.06
C SER A 200 0.18 35.47 8.74
N PHE A 201 -0.13 35.13 7.48
CA PHE A 201 -0.23 33.74 7.05
C PHE A 201 1.11 33.01 7.17
N PHE A 202 2.21 33.65 6.77
CA PHE A 202 3.56 33.08 6.89
C PHE A 202 4.09 33.09 8.34
N ASP A 203 3.54 33.92 9.22
CA ASP A 203 3.84 33.88 10.66
C ASP A 203 3.17 32.66 11.35
N THR A 204 2.10 32.12 10.75
CA THR A 204 1.34 30.97 11.30
C THR A 204 1.65 29.63 10.62
N HIS A 205 2.19 29.64 9.40
CA HIS A 205 2.48 28.42 8.62
C HIS A 205 3.98 28.26 8.39
N ASN A 206 4.49 27.04 8.60
CA ASN A 206 5.89 26.74 8.33
C ASN A 206 6.16 26.71 6.81
N SER A 207 7.17 27.45 6.37
CA SER A 207 7.62 27.47 4.96
C SER A 207 7.93 26.06 4.42
N GLY A 208 8.51 25.17 5.23
CA GLY A 208 8.80 23.79 4.85
C GLY A 208 7.54 22.95 4.64
N GLU A 209 6.48 23.21 5.41
CA GLU A 209 5.19 22.54 5.26
C GLU A 209 4.52 22.96 3.95
N LEU A 210 4.50 24.25 3.63
CA LEU A 210 3.95 24.77 2.37
C LEU A 210 4.68 24.21 1.14
N ALA A 211 6.01 24.11 1.20
CA ALA A 211 6.80 23.49 0.13
C ALA A 211 6.50 22.00 -0.02
N SER A 212 6.39 21.27 1.10
CA SER A 212 6.03 19.83 1.08
C SER A 212 4.64 19.59 0.48
N ARG A 213 3.65 20.44 0.82
CA ARG A 213 2.30 20.36 0.22
C ARG A 213 2.33 20.58 -1.30
N LEU A 214 3.15 21.51 -1.79
CA LEU A 214 3.28 21.77 -3.23
C LEU A 214 3.85 20.57 -4.01
N THR A 215 4.68 19.75 -3.38
CA THR A 215 5.27 18.56 -4.01
C THR A 215 4.48 17.29 -3.69
N ALA A 216 4.47 16.88 -2.42
CA ALA A 216 3.98 15.57 -1.98
C ALA A 216 2.44 15.47 -2.02
N ASP A 217 1.72 16.44 -1.45
CA ASP A 217 0.26 16.39 -1.43
C ASP A 217 -0.33 16.49 -2.84
N ILE A 218 0.25 17.36 -3.68
CA ILE A 218 -0.17 17.48 -5.07
C ILE A 218 0.16 16.21 -5.88
N GLU A 219 1.27 15.53 -5.61
CA GLU A 219 1.57 14.22 -6.21
C GLU A 219 0.56 13.15 -5.78
N LEU A 220 0.13 13.14 -4.51
CA LEU A 220 -0.95 12.26 -4.05
C LEU A 220 -2.27 12.52 -4.81
N ILE A 221 -2.60 13.78 -5.08
CA ILE A 221 -3.76 14.15 -5.90
C ILE A 221 -3.59 13.64 -7.34
N GLN A 222 -2.41 13.79 -7.93
CA GLN A 222 -2.11 13.29 -9.28
C GLN A 222 -2.31 11.78 -9.37
N ASN A 223 -1.79 11.03 -8.40
CA ASN A 223 -1.93 9.58 -8.33
C ASN A 223 -3.40 9.15 -8.19
N GLY A 224 -4.20 9.85 -7.39
CA GLY A 224 -5.62 9.50 -7.19
C GLY A 224 -6.58 9.94 -8.30
N THR A 225 -6.16 10.85 -9.19
CA THR A 225 -6.95 11.33 -10.35
C THR A 225 -6.45 10.79 -11.70
N GLY A 226 -5.24 10.22 -11.73
CA GLY A 226 -4.63 9.66 -12.93
C GLY A 226 -4.85 8.16 -13.10
N GLU A 227 -3.74 7.44 -13.28
CA GLU A 227 -3.71 6.02 -13.68
C GLU A 227 -4.59 5.11 -12.80
N LYS A 228 -4.62 5.39 -11.49
CA LYS A 228 -5.37 4.59 -10.49
C LYS A 228 -6.87 4.54 -10.77
N VAL A 229 -7.44 5.62 -11.32
CA VAL A 229 -8.85 5.66 -11.74
C VAL A 229 -9.10 4.71 -12.90
N GLY A 230 -8.20 4.70 -13.88
CA GLY A 230 -8.24 3.76 -14.99
C GLY A 230 -8.10 2.32 -14.54
N MET A 231 -7.12 2.03 -13.66
CA MET A 231 -6.93 0.67 -13.12
C MET A 231 -8.16 0.18 -12.36
N PHE A 232 -8.76 1.03 -11.52
CA PHE A 232 -9.98 0.73 -10.79
C PHE A 232 -11.14 0.39 -11.74
N LEU A 233 -11.38 1.24 -12.75
CA LEU A 233 -12.45 1.03 -13.71
C LEU A 233 -12.22 -0.25 -14.53
N GLN A 234 -11.00 -0.46 -15.01
CA GLN A 234 -10.61 -1.67 -15.72
C GLN A 234 -10.82 -2.92 -14.86
N ALA A 235 -10.46 -2.88 -13.57
CA ALA A 235 -10.65 -3.99 -12.64
C ALA A 235 -12.13 -4.31 -12.44
N MET A 236 -12.97 -3.30 -12.25
CA MET A 236 -14.43 -3.46 -12.11
C MET A 236 -15.07 -4.01 -13.39
N CYS A 237 -14.74 -3.46 -14.55
CA CYS A 237 -15.21 -3.95 -15.84
C CYS A 237 -14.77 -5.41 -16.07
N THR A 238 -13.51 -5.74 -15.73
CA THR A 238 -13.01 -7.12 -15.84
C THR A 238 -13.80 -8.07 -14.95
N PHE A 239 -14.05 -7.68 -13.69
CA PHE A 239 -14.77 -8.51 -12.74
C PHE A 239 -16.21 -8.78 -13.18
N VAL A 240 -16.94 -7.73 -13.60
CA VAL A 240 -18.32 -7.87 -14.08
C VAL A 240 -18.38 -8.68 -15.38
N ALA A 241 -17.48 -8.42 -16.33
CA ALA A 241 -17.42 -9.18 -17.58
C ALA A 241 -17.03 -10.65 -17.34
N ALA A 242 -16.08 -10.92 -16.45
CA ALA A 242 -15.68 -12.27 -16.07
C ALA A 242 -16.82 -13.06 -15.45
N LEU A 243 -17.57 -12.45 -14.52
CA LEU A 243 -18.76 -13.08 -13.94
C LEU A 243 -19.82 -13.34 -15.02
N GLY A 244 -20.08 -12.38 -15.90
CA GLY A 244 -21.02 -12.55 -17.02
C GLY A 244 -20.65 -13.72 -17.92
N VAL A 245 -19.38 -13.84 -18.31
CA VAL A 245 -18.87 -14.95 -19.12
C VAL A 245 -18.98 -16.29 -18.39
N ALA A 246 -18.67 -16.32 -17.08
CA ALA A 246 -18.78 -17.54 -16.27
C ALA A 246 -20.23 -18.04 -16.17
N PHE A 247 -21.19 -17.14 -15.90
CA PHE A 247 -22.61 -17.47 -15.88
C PHE A 247 -23.13 -17.93 -17.25
N TRP A 248 -22.65 -17.31 -18.34
CA TRP A 248 -23.04 -17.67 -19.69
C TRP A 248 -22.54 -19.06 -20.11
N GLN A 249 -21.31 -19.44 -19.75
CA GLN A 249 -20.77 -20.76 -20.10
C GLN A 249 -21.36 -21.89 -19.24
N SER A 250 -21.45 -21.70 -17.92
CA SER A 250 -22.13 -22.66 -17.05
C SER A 250 -22.52 -22.02 -15.71
N TRP A 251 -23.82 -21.77 -15.57
CA TRP A 251 -24.40 -21.26 -14.33
C TRP A 251 -24.26 -22.25 -13.15
N ARG A 252 -24.27 -23.57 -13.39
CA ARG A 252 -24.18 -24.60 -12.33
C ARG A 252 -22.85 -24.54 -11.56
N VAL A 253 -21.74 -24.61 -12.28
CA VAL A 253 -20.39 -24.51 -11.70
C VAL A 253 -20.16 -23.14 -11.06
N THR A 254 -20.62 -22.08 -11.71
CA THR A 254 -20.47 -20.71 -11.21
C THR A 254 -21.20 -20.48 -9.89
N LEU A 255 -22.42 -21.00 -9.73
CA LEU A 255 -23.16 -20.91 -8.47
C LEU A 255 -22.46 -21.64 -7.32
N VAL A 256 -21.95 -22.85 -7.58
CA VAL A 256 -21.19 -23.61 -6.57
C VAL A 256 -20.00 -22.79 -6.09
N LEU A 257 -19.23 -22.20 -7.00
CA LEU A 257 -18.08 -21.36 -6.65
C LEU A 257 -18.48 -20.06 -5.95
N SER A 258 -19.63 -19.48 -6.33
CA SER A 258 -20.15 -18.28 -5.69
C SER A 258 -20.45 -18.47 -4.19
N THR A 259 -20.75 -19.70 -3.74
CA THR A 259 -20.96 -19.97 -2.31
C THR A 259 -19.69 -19.88 -1.47
N LEU A 260 -18.51 -20.02 -2.08
CA LEU A 260 -17.22 -19.93 -1.39
C LEU A 260 -16.77 -18.49 -1.16
N PHE A 261 -17.16 -17.57 -2.04
CA PHE A 261 -16.80 -16.15 -1.94
C PHE A 261 -17.21 -15.46 -0.62
N PRO A 262 -18.45 -15.58 -0.10
CA PRO A 262 -18.82 -14.91 1.15
C PRO A 262 -18.02 -15.42 2.34
N ILE A 263 -17.74 -16.73 2.41
CA ILE A 263 -16.94 -17.34 3.48
C ILE A 263 -15.51 -16.78 3.42
N MET A 264 -14.90 -16.78 2.24
CA MET A 264 -13.57 -16.21 2.01
C MET A 264 -13.51 -14.73 2.38
N PHE A 265 -14.53 -13.95 1.98
CA PHE A 265 -14.61 -12.52 2.26
C PHE A 265 -14.66 -12.23 3.76
N VAL A 266 -15.52 -12.93 4.51
CA VAL A 266 -15.65 -12.75 5.96
C VAL A 266 -14.34 -13.09 6.67
N CYS A 267 -13.70 -14.21 6.34
CA CYS A 267 -12.40 -14.57 6.90
C CYS A 267 -11.32 -13.52 6.59
N ASN A 268 -11.23 -13.08 5.33
CA ASN A 268 -10.24 -12.09 4.92
C ASN A 268 -10.42 -10.75 5.65
N VAL A 269 -11.66 -10.25 5.73
CA VAL A 269 -11.98 -9.00 6.44
C VAL A 269 -11.63 -9.12 7.92
N TYR A 270 -11.95 -10.24 8.57
CA TYR A 270 -11.62 -10.47 9.98
C TYR A 270 -10.11 -10.40 10.26
N PHE A 271 -9.30 -11.14 9.51
CA PHE A 271 -7.85 -11.16 9.71
C PHE A 271 -7.20 -9.80 9.37
N ASN A 272 -7.63 -9.15 8.28
CA ASN A 272 -7.11 -7.83 7.91
C ASN A 272 -7.52 -6.74 8.91
N ALA A 273 -8.74 -6.80 9.46
CA ALA A 273 -9.17 -5.87 10.50
C ALA A 273 -8.32 -6.01 11.76
N LYS A 274 -8.05 -7.24 12.21
CA LYS A 274 -7.15 -7.48 13.34
C LYS A 274 -5.71 -7.04 13.06
N ALA A 275 -5.18 -7.33 11.88
CA ALA A 275 -3.86 -6.87 11.47
C ALA A 275 -3.76 -5.34 11.47
N ARG A 276 -4.81 -4.65 11.01
CA ARG A 276 -4.87 -3.18 11.01
C ARG A 276 -4.86 -2.62 12.44
N THR A 277 -5.66 -3.17 13.34
CA THR A 277 -5.69 -2.72 14.75
C THR A 277 -4.33 -2.91 15.43
N ALA A 278 -3.72 -4.10 15.30
CA ALA A 278 -2.38 -4.37 15.82
C ALA A 278 -1.32 -3.45 15.20
N GLY A 279 -1.44 -3.11 13.92
CA GLY A 279 -0.54 -2.18 13.24
C GLY A 279 -0.65 -0.75 13.77
N VAL A 280 -1.87 -0.27 14.06
CA VAL A 280 -2.06 1.05 14.67
C VAL A 280 -1.48 1.08 16.09
N GLU A 281 -1.66 0.01 16.85
CA GLU A 281 -1.12 -0.09 18.22
C GLU A 281 0.41 -0.17 18.23
N SER A 282 1.00 -0.95 17.32
CA SER A 282 2.46 -1.05 17.12
C SER A 282 3.05 0.33 16.79
N LEU A 283 2.40 1.10 15.89
CA LEU A 283 2.85 2.44 15.54
C LEU A 283 2.77 3.42 16.73
N LYS A 284 1.73 3.32 17.57
CA LYS A 284 1.61 4.12 18.80
C LYS A 284 2.70 3.76 19.81
N ALA A 285 2.96 2.48 20.04
CA ALA A 285 4.01 2.01 20.93
C ALA A 285 5.40 2.48 20.46
N TYR A 286 5.65 2.42 19.16
CA TYR A 286 6.87 2.93 18.54
C TYR A 286 7.00 4.46 18.70
N GLY A 287 5.92 5.21 18.53
CA GLY A 287 5.91 6.65 18.79
C GLY A 287 6.30 7.01 20.23
N LEU A 288 5.82 6.25 21.22
CA LEU A 288 6.23 6.43 22.62
C LEU A 288 7.72 6.12 22.84
N ALA A 289 8.28 5.14 22.14
CA ALA A 289 9.72 4.86 22.19
C ALA A 289 10.54 5.99 21.56
N SER A 290 10.06 6.55 20.45
CA SER A 290 10.67 7.70 19.78
C SER A 290 10.73 8.93 20.68
N ASN A 291 9.67 9.19 21.46
CA ASN A 291 9.64 10.32 22.40
C ASN A 291 10.75 10.24 23.45
N ILE A 292 11.08 9.03 23.94
CA ILE A 292 12.18 8.83 24.90
C ILE A 292 13.52 9.20 24.27
N VAL A 293 13.75 8.79 23.02
CA VAL A 293 14.96 9.14 22.27
C VAL A 293 15.04 10.65 22.06
N GLU A 294 13.93 11.27 21.68
CA GLU A 294 13.85 12.71 21.47
C GLU A 294 14.17 13.51 22.75
N GLU A 295 13.58 13.15 23.89
CA GLU A 295 13.87 13.77 25.19
C GLU A 295 15.35 13.59 25.59
N SER A 296 15.88 12.38 25.37
CA SER A 296 17.25 12.02 25.71
C SER A 296 18.28 12.76 24.84
N LEU A 297 18.01 12.91 23.54
CA LEU A 297 18.88 13.67 22.62
C LEU A 297 18.80 15.18 22.88
N SER A 298 17.61 15.69 23.16
CA SER A 298 17.42 17.10 23.54
C SER A 298 18.19 17.45 24.83
N SER A 299 18.22 16.51 25.79
CA SER A 299 18.92 16.67 27.07
C SER A 299 20.25 15.91 27.15
N ILE A 300 20.95 15.71 26.03
CA ILE A 300 22.12 14.81 25.96
C ILE A 300 23.23 15.18 26.96
N ARG A 301 23.44 16.48 27.23
CA ARG A 301 24.43 16.95 28.21
C ARG A 301 24.10 16.49 29.63
N THR A 302 22.82 16.50 29.99
CA THR A 302 22.33 16.02 31.29
C THR A 302 22.46 14.51 31.40
N VAL A 303 22.13 13.77 30.33
CA VAL A 303 22.28 12.31 30.27
C VAL A 303 23.73 11.90 30.48
N LEU A 304 24.67 12.59 29.82
CA LEU A 304 26.11 12.35 29.97
C LEU A 304 26.62 12.74 31.36
N ALA A 305 26.17 13.87 31.90
CA ALA A 305 26.56 14.34 33.23
C ALA A 305 26.11 13.37 34.35
N LEU A 306 24.94 12.75 34.20
CA LEU A 306 24.39 11.77 35.14
C LEU A 306 24.82 10.32 34.83
N ARG A 307 25.62 10.09 33.78
CA ARG A 307 25.98 8.74 33.27
C ARG A 307 24.76 7.83 33.07
N GLY A 308 23.65 8.39 32.60
CA GLY A 308 22.35 7.70 32.47
C GLY A 308 22.14 6.89 31.19
N GLN A 309 23.19 6.69 30.39
CA GLN A 309 23.09 6.10 29.04
C GLN A 309 22.48 4.69 29.05
N GLU A 310 22.95 3.81 29.93
CA GLU A 310 22.43 2.44 30.03
C GLU A 310 20.97 2.40 30.47
N ARG A 311 20.56 3.31 31.37
CA ARG A 311 19.18 3.41 31.84
C ARG A 311 18.24 3.79 30.70
N ILE A 312 18.65 4.75 29.87
CA ILE A 312 17.86 5.19 28.71
C ILE A 312 17.81 4.09 27.66
N ALA A 313 18.93 3.42 27.41
CA ALA A 313 18.96 2.27 26.50
C ALA A 313 18.01 1.15 26.95
N ALA A 314 17.98 0.83 28.24
CA ALA A 314 17.06 -0.17 28.80
C ALA A 314 15.59 0.26 28.66
N GLN A 315 15.27 1.53 28.95
CA GLN A 315 13.91 2.05 28.79
C GLN A 315 13.46 2.05 27.33
N PHE A 316 14.34 2.42 26.41
CA PHE A 316 14.06 2.35 24.98
C PHE A 316 13.83 0.90 24.54
N GLY A 317 14.70 -0.03 24.97
CA GLY A 317 14.58 -1.45 24.68
C GLY A 317 13.23 -2.04 25.12
N GLU A 318 12.77 -1.74 26.33
CA GLU A 318 11.46 -2.22 26.83
C GLU A 318 10.28 -1.71 25.98
N ARG A 319 10.34 -0.45 25.53
CA ARG A 319 9.27 0.14 24.70
C ARG A 319 9.29 -0.38 23.27
N VAL A 320 10.48 -0.56 22.70
CA VAL A 320 10.65 -1.14 21.35
C VAL A 320 10.21 -2.59 21.32
N GLN A 321 10.53 -3.39 22.35
CA GLN A 321 10.11 -4.79 22.42
C GLN A 321 8.59 -4.93 22.37
N LYS A 322 7.84 -4.07 23.08
CA LYS A 322 6.37 -4.04 22.99
C LYS A 322 5.89 -3.69 21.57
N ALA A 323 6.55 -2.75 20.90
CA ALA A 323 6.22 -2.39 19.52
C ALA A 323 6.52 -3.54 18.54
N GLU A 324 7.62 -4.28 18.78
CA GLU A 324 8.02 -5.46 18.04
C GLU A 324 7.00 -6.59 18.19
N ASP A 325 6.58 -6.94 19.42
CA ASP A 325 5.59 -7.98 19.68
C ASP A 325 4.27 -7.72 18.93
N LEU A 326 3.82 -6.46 18.93
CA LEU A 326 2.64 -6.03 18.18
C LEU A 326 2.85 -6.08 16.66
N SER A 327 4.06 -5.75 16.18
CA SER A 327 4.42 -5.86 14.76
C SER A 327 4.50 -7.32 14.29
N VAL A 328 5.00 -8.22 15.13
CA VAL A 328 5.01 -9.66 14.90
C VAL A 328 3.59 -10.19 14.87
N LEU A 329 2.71 -9.76 15.79
CA LEU A 329 1.30 -10.12 15.78
C LEU A 329 0.60 -9.64 14.50
N LYS A 330 0.82 -8.38 14.08
CA LYS A 330 0.33 -7.86 12.80
C LYS A 330 0.79 -8.74 11.63
N SER A 331 2.09 -9.05 11.57
CA SER A 331 2.69 -9.83 10.49
C SER A 331 2.14 -11.25 10.44
N ARG A 332 1.92 -11.89 11.59
CA ARG A 332 1.26 -13.20 11.69
C ARG A 332 -0.18 -13.16 11.20
N MET A 333 -0.95 -12.14 11.60
CA MET A 333 -2.34 -11.98 11.16
C MET A 333 -2.44 -11.71 9.66
N GLN A 334 -1.54 -10.89 9.11
CA GLN A 334 -1.47 -10.60 7.67
C GLN A 334 -1.02 -11.84 6.87
N GLY A 335 -0.04 -12.59 7.38
CA GLY A 335 0.38 -13.86 6.81
C GLY A 335 -0.74 -14.91 6.81
N ALA A 336 -1.49 -15.02 7.92
CA ALA A 336 -2.66 -15.88 8.01
C ALA A 336 -3.78 -15.46 7.04
N ALA A 337 -4.00 -14.16 6.85
CA ALA A 337 -4.95 -13.65 5.87
C ALA A 337 -4.57 -14.07 4.44
N LEU A 338 -3.29 -13.90 4.08
CA LEU A 338 -2.78 -14.25 2.75
C LEU A 338 -2.82 -15.76 2.51
N ALA A 339 -2.34 -16.56 3.47
CA ALA A 339 -2.39 -18.02 3.41
C ALA A 339 -3.83 -18.53 3.34
N GLY A 340 -4.75 -17.92 4.09
CA GLY A 340 -6.18 -18.22 4.05
C GLY A 340 -6.77 -18.00 2.65
N VAL A 341 -6.58 -16.81 2.06
CA VAL A 341 -7.05 -16.51 0.69
C VAL A 341 -6.49 -17.50 -0.31
N GLN A 342 -5.19 -17.76 -0.27
CA GLN A 342 -4.53 -18.68 -1.20
C GLN A 342 -5.04 -20.12 -1.05
N SER A 343 -5.26 -20.57 0.19
CA SER A 343 -5.78 -21.92 0.48
C SER A 343 -7.22 -22.09 0.00
N PHE A 344 -8.08 -21.09 0.26
CA PHE A 344 -9.46 -21.07 -0.24
C PHE A 344 -9.51 -21.07 -1.77
N MET A 345 -8.57 -20.37 -2.42
CA MET A 345 -8.47 -20.36 -3.87
C MET A 345 -8.17 -21.76 -4.43
N TYR A 346 -7.19 -22.48 -3.87
CA TYR A 346 -6.90 -23.86 -4.29
C TYR A 346 -8.04 -24.84 -3.95
N LEU A 347 -8.73 -24.64 -2.83
CA LEU A 347 -9.92 -25.42 -2.48
C LEU A 347 -11.05 -25.18 -3.50
N ALA A 348 -11.30 -23.92 -3.88
CA ALA A 348 -12.28 -23.58 -4.90
C ALA A 348 -11.91 -24.21 -6.25
N TYR A 349 -10.62 -24.25 -6.61
CA TYR A 349 -10.16 -24.93 -7.82
C TYR A 349 -10.44 -26.44 -7.78
N SER A 350 -10.12 -27.08 -6.66
CA SER A 350 -10.38 -28.51 -6.46
C SER A 350 -11.87 -28.83 -6.60
N ILE A 351 -12.74 -28.05 -5.96
CA ILE A 351 -14.20 -28.22 -6.04
C ILE A 351 -14.70 -27.95 -7.47
N ALA A 352 -14.20 -26.90 -8.13
CA ALA A 352 -14.56 -26.56 -9.52
C ALA A 352 -14.28 -27.72 -10.47
N PHE A 353 -13.08 -28.31 -10.40
CA PHE A 353 -12.68 -29.41 -11.27
C PHE A 353 -13.34 -30.73 -10.88
N PHE A 354 -13.53 -31.01 -9.59
CA PHE A 354 -14.24 -32.22 -9.15
C PHE A 354 -15.69 -32.23 -9.64
N TYR A 355 -16.44 -31.17 -9.33
CA TYR A 355 -17.83 -31.04 -9.77
C TYR A 355 -17.93 -30.87 -11.30
N GLY A 356 -17.02 -30.10 -11.89
CA GLY A 356 -16.94 -29.91 -13.34
C GLY A 356 -16.67 -31.23 -14.09
N SER A 357 -15.76 -32.06 -13.60
CA SER A 357 -15.47 -33.39 -14.16
C SER A 357 -16.71 -34.29 -14.10
N TYR A 358 -17.44 -34.27 -12.99
CA TYR A 358 -18.72 -34.98 -12.87
C TYR A 358 -19.79 -34.48 -13.87
N LEU A 359 -19.82 -33.18 -14.20
CA LEU A 359 -20.72 -32.64 -15.22
C LEU A 359 -20.30 -33.02 -16.65
N ILE A 360 -19.00 -33.19 -16.89
CA ILE A 360 -18.46 -33.65 -18.18
C ILE A 360 -18.84 -35.11 -18.42
N THR A 361 -18.77 -35.98 -17.40
CA THR A 361 -19.19 -37.39 -17.54
C THR A 361 -20.68 -37.53 -17.80
N LEU A 362 -21.50 -36.59 -17.32
CA LEU A 362 -22.94 -36.51 -17.64
C LEU A 362 -23.24 -35.91 -19.03
N GLY A 363 -22.24 -35.44 -19.77
CA GLY A 363 -22.42 -34.83 -21.09
C GLY A 363 -23.08 -33.44 -21.08
N VAL A 364 -23.25 -32.82 -19.90
CA VAL A 364 -23.89 -31.50 -19.77
C VAL A 364 -22.91 -30.36 -20.07
N LEU A 365 -21.61 -30.58 -19.85
CA LEU A 365 -20.55 -29.58 -19.96
C LEU A 365 -19.38 -30.14 -20.79
N THR A 366 -18.78 -29.30 -21.64
CA THR A 366 -17.54 -29.65 -22.35
C THR A 366 -16.31 -29.27 -21.51
N SER A 367 -15.17 -29.93 -21.76
CA SER A 367 -13.91 -29.63 -21.07
C SER A 367 -13.49 -28.18 -21.27
N GLY A 368 -13.63 -27.65 -22.47
CA GLY A 368 -13.33 -26.26 -22.80
C GLY A 368 -14.19 -25.28 -22.02
N ARG A 369 -15.52 -25.47 -21.97
CA ARG A 369 -16.40 -24.60 -21.17
C ARG A 369 -16.09 -24.64 -19.68
N LEU A 370 -15.72 -25.80 -19.12
CA LEU A 370 -15.29 -25.87 -17.73
C LEU A 370 -14.03 -25.02 -17.49
N THR A 371 -13.02 -25.19 -18.35
CA THR A 371 -11.77 -24.44 -18.30
C THR A 371 -11.98 -22.94 -18.52
N GLY A 372 -12.91 -22.56 -19.41
CA GLY A 372 -13.29 -21.17 -19.64
C GLY A 372 -13.93 -20.50 -18.42
N VAL A 373 -14.87 -21.18 -17.76
CA VAL A 373 -15.50 -20.70 -16.51
C VAL A 373 -14.46 -20.54 -15.42
N PHE A 374 -13.58 -21.54 -15.29
CA PHE A 374 -12.49 -21.53 -14.32
C PHE A 374 -11.57 -20.32 -14.50
N PHE A 375 -11.04 -20.11 -15.72
CA PHE A 375 -10.15 -18.99 -15.98
C PHE A 375 -10.86 -17.63 -15.90
N ALA A 376 -12.13 -17.55 -16.33
CA ALA A 376 -12.91 -16.32 -16.20
C ALA A 376 -13.04 -15.92 -14.72
N LEU A 377 -13.49 -16.84 -13.85
CA LEU A 377 -13.63 -16.57 -12.43
C LEU A 377 -12.30 -16.27 -11.73
N MET A 378 -11.23 -16.97 -12.11
CA MET A 378 -9.88 -16.70 -11.61
C MET A 378 -9.42 -15.27 -11.94
N ILE A 379 -9.53 -14.87 -13.22
CA ILE A 379 -9.15 -13.53 -13.67
C ILE A 379 -10.03 -12.48 -12.97
N GLY A 380 -11.35 -12.68 -12.92
CA GLY A 380 -12.27 -11.76 -12.26
C GLY A 380 -11.92 -11.55 -10.78
N THR A 381 -11.73 -12.64 -10.04
CA THR A 381 -11.42 -12.60 -8.60
C THR A 381 -10.06 -11.95 -8.34
N PHE A 382 -9.05 -12.26 -9.15
CA PHE A 382 -7.72 -11.66 -9.04
C PHE A 382 -7.74 -10.15 -9.33
N ARG A 383 -8.53 -9.70 -10.31
CA ARG A 383 -8.69 -8.26 -10.57
C ARG A 383 -9.42 -7.56 -9.44
N LEU A 384 -10.45 -8.18 -8.87
CA LEU A 384 -11.16 -7.64 -7.71
C LEU A 384 -10.24 -7.52 -6.47
N SER A 385 -9.35 -8.48 -6.23
CA SER A 385 -8.42 -8.41 -5.09
C SER A 385 -7.43 -7.24 -5.19
N THR A 386 -7.07 -6.84 -6.41
CA THR A 386 -6.19 -5.68 -6.66
C THR A 386 -6.87 -4.32 -6.51
N VAL A 387 -8.19 -4.26 -6.28
CA VAL A 387 -8.95 -2.99 -6.17
C VAL A 387 -8.69 -2.25 -4.85
N ALA A 388 -8.45 -2.97 -3.75
CA ALA A 388 -8.30 -2.36 -2.43
C ALA A 388 -7.22 -1.25 -2.34
N PRO A 389 -5.98 -1.45 -2.85
CA PRO A 389 -4.97 -0.38 -2.84
C PRO A 389 -5.36 0.81 -3.73
N GLU A 390 -6.05 0.57 -4.84
CA GLU A 390 -6.55 1.62 -5.75
C GLU A 390 -7.57 2.51 -5.04
N LEU A 391 -8.47 1.90 -4.25
CA LEU A 391 -9.46 2.62 -3.46
C LEU A 391 -8.82 3.44 -2.33
N ALA A 392 -7.75 2.92 -1.72
CA ALA A 392 -6.99 3.65 -0.71
C ALA A 392 -6.31 4.90 -1.30
N ALA A 393 -5.82 4.82 -2.55
CA ALA A 393 -5.24 5.97 -3.25
C ALA A 393 -6.25 7.12 -3.42
N PHE A 394 -7.53 6.82 -3.70
CA PHE A 394 -8.58 7.84 -3.77
C PHE A 394 -8.80 8.53 -2.42
N GLY A 395 -8.80 7.77 -1.31
CA GLY A 395 -8.92 8.33 0.03
C GLY A 395 -7.75 9.27 0.38
N ASN A 396 -6.52 8.86 0.05
CA ASN A 396 -5.33 9.67 0.27
C ASN A 396 -5.36 10.96 -0.58
N ALA A 397 -5.78 10.87 -1.84
CA ALA A 397 -5.93 12.02 -2.72
C ALA A 397 -6.98 13.02 -2.20
N CYS A 398 -8.12 12.55 -1.68
CA CYS A 398 -9.12 13.43 -1.07
C CYS A 398 -8.60 14.16 0.18
N SER A 399 -7.82 13.46 1.01
CA SER A 399 -7.20 14.06 2.20
C SER A 399 -6.18 15.14 1.82
N ALA A 400 -5.31 14.85 0.84
CA ALA A 400 -4.33 15.79 0.34
C ALA A 400 -5.00 17.00 -0.36
N ALA A 401 -6.04 16.76 -1.16
CA ALA A 401 -6.82 17.80 -1.82
C ALA A 401 -7.44 18.79 -0.82
N HIS A 402 -7.90 18.32 0.34
CA HIS A 402 -8.43 19.21 1.38
C HIS A 402 -7.38 20.23 1.88
N ALA A 403 -6.16 19.77 2.13
CA ALA A 403 -5.07 20.62 2.61
C ALA A 403 -4.59 21.61 1.52
N VAL A 404 -4.62 21.21 0.25
CA VAL A 404 -4.22 22.06 -0.88
C VAL A 404 -5.32 23.07 -1.22
N PHE A 405 -6.57 22.63 -1.37
CA PHE A 405 -7.68 23.48 -1.79
C PHE A 405 -8.09 24.50 -0.73
N SER A 406 -7.95 24.18 0.56
CA SER A 406 -8.16 25.17 1.64
C SER A 406 -7.22 26.38 1.57
N ILE A 407 -6.02 26.22 1.00
CA ILE A 407 -5.09 27.34 0.76
C ILE A 407 -5.45 28.07 -0.54
N ILE A 408 -5.86 27.33 -1.58
CA ILE A 408 -6.25 27.91 -2.87
C ILE A 408 -7.50 28.79 -2.74
N ASP A 409 -8.51 28.29 -2.02
CA ASP A 409 -9.81 28.97 -1.85
C ASP A 409 -9.76 30.09 -0.78
N LYS A 410 -8.66 30.23 -0.06
CA LYS A 410 -8.50 31.29 0.96
C LYS A 410 -8.30 32.63 0.28
N GLU A 411 -9.27 33.54 0.43
CA GLU A 411 -9.14 34.91 -0.03
C GLU A 411 -8.00 35.62 0.74
N PRO A 412 -7.13 36.37 0.04
CA PRO A 412 -6.07 37.14 0.70
C PRO A 412 -6.68 38.32 1.46
N GLU A 413 -6.34 38.46 2.74
CA GLU A 413 -6.76 39.59 3.60
C GLU A 413 -6.26 40.96 3.09
N VAL A 414 -5.21 40.97 2.27
CA VAL A 414 -4.70 42.19 1.64
C VAL A 414 -5.36 42.33 0.28
N ALA A 415 -6.26 43.30 0.16
CA ALA A 415 -6.90 43.66 -1.10
C ALA A 415 -5.83 43.84 -2.19
N LYS A 416 -6.06 43.21 -3.37
CA LYS A 416 -5.27 43.44 -4.57
C LYS A 416 -5.02 44.95 -4.72
N PRO A 417 -3.78 45.41 -4.96
CA PRO A 417 -3.58 46.77 -5.40
C PRO A 417 -4.43 46.94 -6.65
N ARG A 418 -5.43 47.82 -6.56
CA ARG A 418 -6.26 48.23 -7.69
C ARG A 418 -5.27 48.67 -8.77
N GLU A 419 -5.27 47.98 -9.93
CA GLU A 419 -4.54 48.48 -11.10
C GLU A 419 -5.09 49.88 -11.37
N GLY A 420 -4.33 50.87 -10.92
CA GLY A 420 -4.62 52.28 -11.07
C GLY A 420 -4.38 52.64 -12.52
N GLY A 421 -5.33 53.38 -13.08
CA GLY A 421 -5.17 54.02 -14.36
C GLY A 421 -3.87 54.81 -14.43
N MET A 422 -3.22 54.66 -15.57
CA MET A 422 -2.59 55.78 -16.27
C MET A 422 -3.26 55.90 -17.63
#